data_AF-A0A926UKK3-F1
#
_entry.id   AF-A0A926UKK3-F1
#
_cell.length_a   1.000
_cell.length_b   1.000
_cell.length_c   1.000
_cell.angle_alpha   90.00
_cell.angle_beta   90.00
_cell.angle_gamma   90.00
#
_symmetry.space_group_name_H-M   'P 1'
#
loop_
_entity.id
_entity.type
_entity.pdbx_description
1 polymer ?
#
loop_
_entity_poly.entity_id
_entity_poly.type
_entity_poly.pdbx_seq_one_letter_code
_entity_poly.pdbx_strand_id
1 'polypeptide(L)'
;MNNWTVEQITFRCERLSVRLEKLAQNFLQMASLSLDEFNGEAVLEIIRESKVFLELTAIDLDVENAFELAQIQRQLSKWHIHWLSIWASDSSRLEISTLSQTWANRIREMARVLV
;
A
#
# COMPACT_ATOMS: atom_id res chain seq x y z
N MET A 1 8.41 19.43 10.67
CA MET A 1 9.07 18.11 10.73
C MET A 1 7.97 17.10 10.96
N ASN A 2 7.82 16.10 10.08
CA ASN A 2 6.89 15.01 10.34
C ASN A 2 7.43 14.22 11.55
N ASN A 3 6.61 14.04 12.58
CA ASN A 3 6.96 13.19 13.72
C ASN A 3 6.78 11.73 13.28
N TRP A 4 7.79 11.17 12.60
CA TRP A 4 7.77 9.76 12.20
C TRP A 4 7.90 8.85 13.42
N THR A 5 7.18 7.73 13.38
CA THR A 5 7.32 6.69 14.41
C THR A 5 8.65 5.95 14.24
N VAL A 6 9.08 5.22 15.28
CA VAL A 6 10.29 4.38 15.21
C VAL A 6 10.20 3.36 14.08
N GLU A 7 9.01 2.80 13.84
CA GLU A 7 8.76 1.85 12.74
C GLU A 7 8.94 2.52 11.37
N GLN A 8 8.43 3.73 11.19
CA GLN A 8 8.57 4.49 9.95
C GLN A 8 10.03 4.88 9.66
N ILE A 9 10.78 5.26 10.70
CA ILE A 9 12.22 5.52 10.59
C ILE A 9 12.96 4.24 10.22
N THR A 10 12.66 3.14 10.90
CA THR A 10 13.27 1.82 10.64
C THR A 10 13.01 1.41 9.19
N PHE A 11 11.76 1.48 8.73
CA PHE A 11 11.38 1.22 7.35
C PHE A 11 12.17 2.10 6.37
N ARG A 12 12.23 3.42 6.59
CA ARG A 12 12.93 4.37 5.71
C ARG A 12 14.42 4.05 5.53
N CYS A 13 15.07 3.53 6.57
CA CYS A 13 16.48 3.14 6.57
C CYS A 13 16.76 1.80 5.89
N GLU A 14 15.73 1.02 5.55
CA GLU A 14 15.92 -0.24 4.83
C GLU A 14 16.29 -0.02 3.37
N ARG A 15 16.99 -1.03 2.80
CA ARG A 15 17.28 -1.08 1.38
C ARG A 15 16.00 -0.93 0.58
N LEU A 16 16.06 -0.22 -0.55
CA LEU A 16 14.89 0.05 -1.38
C LEU A 16 14.15 -1.23 -1.80
N SER A 17 14.89 -2.29 -2.17
CA SER A 17 14.30 -3.59 -2.51
C SER A 17 13.52 -4.24 -1.36
N VAL A 18 13.98 -4.07 -0.11
CA VAL A 18 13.28 -4.58 1.09
C VAL A 18 12.01 -3.79 1.33
N ARG A 19 12.06 -2.46 1.21
CA ARG A 19 10.88 -1.59 1.34
C ARG A 19 9.80 -1.92 0.30
N LEU A 20 10.20 -2.11 -0.96
CA LEU A 20 9.28 -2.49 -2.03
C LEU A 20 8.66 -3.88 -1.78
N GLU A 21 9.42 -4.87 -1.33
CA GLU A 21 8.85 -6.19 -1.01
C GLU A 21 7.89 -6.12 0.19
N LYS A 22 8.19 -5.32 1.22
CA LYS A 22 7.25 -5.09 2.34
C LYS A 22 5.95 -4.43 1.88
N LEU A 23 6.04 -3.42 1.02
CA LEU A 23 4.86 -2.83 0.38
C LEU A 23 4.07 -3.89 -0.38
N ALA A 24 4.73 -4.72 -1.20
CA ALA A 24 4.07 -5.79 -1.93
C ALA A 24 3.37 -6.79 -0.99
N GLN A 25 3.98 -7.14 0.15
CA GLN A 25 3.38 -8.00 1.17
C GLN A 25 2.14 -7.37 1.81
N ASN A 26 2.18 -6.07 2.15
CA ASN A 26 1.01 -5.34 2.63
C ASN A 26 -0.14 -5.42 1.62
N PHE A 27 0.14 -5.20 0.33
CA PHE A 27 -0.88 -5.29 -0.71
C PHE A 27 -1.44 -6.71 -0.89
N LEU A 28 -0.62 -7.77 -0.74
CA LEU A 28 -1.12 -9.15 -0.76
C LEU A 28 -2.00 -9.47 0.45
N GLN A 29 -1.60 -9.01 1.63
CA GLN A 29 -2.38 -9.20 2.84
C GLN A 29 -3.71 -8.46 2.75
N MET A 30 -3.70 -7.21 2.28
CA MET A 30 -4.92 -6.46 1.96
C MET A 30 -5.77 -7.20 0.94
N ALA A 31 -5.17 -7.77 -0.11
CA ALA A 31 -5.90 -8.52 -1.12
C ALA A 31 -6.66 -9.72 -0.53
N SER A 32 -5.97 -10.50 0.31
CA SER A 32 -6.53 -11.68 0.96
C SER A 32 -7.60 -11.34 1.99
N LEU A 33 -7.32 -10.38 2.88
CA LEU A 33 -8.23 -10.01 3.97
C LEU A 33 -9.51 -9.34 3.48
N SER A 34 -9.46 -8.68 2.31
CA SER A 34 -10.64 -8.01 1.73
C SER A 34 -11.76 -8.96 1.35
N LEU A 35 -11.52 -10.27 1.25
CA LEU A 35 -12.55 -11.24 0.89
C LEU A 35 -13.46 -11.64 2.05
N ASP A 36 -13.16 -11.18 3.28
CA ASP A 36 -13.92 -11.48 4.49
C ASP A 36 -14.29 -10.18 5.21
N GLU A 37 -15.60 -9.96 5.38
CA GLU A 37 -16.18 -8.72 5.90
C GLU A 37 -15.74 -8.40 7.33
N PHE A 38 -15.34 -9.40 8.12
CA PHE A 38 -14.90 -9.24 9.50
C PHE A 38 -13.49 -8.63 9.61
N ASN A 39 -12.73 -8.57 8.52
CA ASN A 39 -11.36 -8.07 8.51
C ASN A 39 -11.23 -6.57 8.23
N GLY A 40 -12.33 -5.80 8.30
CA GLY A 40 -12.32 -4.38 7.90
C GLY A 40 -11.33 -3.52 8.66
N GLU A 41 -11.21 -3.71 9.98
CA GLU A 41 -10.23 -2.96 10.77
C GLU A 41 -8.79 -3.32 10.37
N ALA A 42 -8.50 -4.60 10.15
CA ALA A 42 -7.18 -5.05 9.72
C ALA A 42 -6.80 -4.48 8.34
N VAL A 43 -7.73 -4.47 7.39
CA VAL A 43 -7.50 -3.86 6.07
C VAL A 43 -7.29 -2.35 6.17
N LEU A 44 -8.06 -1.67 7.02
CA LEU A 44 -7.92 -0.23 7.24
C LEU A 44 -6.54 0.14 7.81
N GLU A 45 -6.02 -0.64 8.75
CA GLU A 45 -4.68 -0.44 9.29
C GLU A 45 -3.60 -0.63 8.22
N ILE A 46 -3.72 -1.66 7.38
CA ILE A 46 -2.80 -1.87 6.26
C ILE A 46 -2.86 -0.70 5.27
N ILE A 47 -4.04 -0.14 4.99
CA ILE A 47 -4.19 1.05 4.14
C ILE A 47 -3.45 2.25 4.75
N ARG A 48 -3.60 2.49 6.05
CA ARG A 48 -2.96 3.61 6.76
C ARG A 48 -1.44 3.49 6.74
N GLU A 49 -0.92 2.31 7.04
CA GLU A 49 0.53 2.05 7.01
C GLU A 49 1.09 2.18 5.59
N SER A 50 0.44 1.54 4.62
CA SER A 50 0.92 1.51 3.23
C SER A 50 1.00 2.91 2.63
N LYS A 51 0.09 3.83 2.98
CA LYS A 51 0.19 5.24 2.57
C LYS A 51 1.49 5.91 3.04
N VAL A 52 1.93 5.63 4.27
CA VAL A 52 3.19 6.21 4.77
C VAL A 52 4.38 5.55 4.10
N PHE A 53 4.35 4.23 3.93
CA PHE A 53 5.43 3.50 3.29
C PHE A 53 5.62 3.86 1.81
N LEU A 54 4.52 4.12 1.09
CA LEU A 54 4.57 4.64 -0.28
C LEU A 54 5.27 6.00 -0.35
N GLU A 55 4.93 6.96 0.52
CA GLU A 55 5.60 8.27 0.59
C GLU A 55 7.10 8.13 0.90
N LEU A 56 7.45 7.30 1.88
CA LEU A 56 8.84 7.08 2.28
C LEU A 56 9.65 6.36 1.19
N THR A 57 9.01 5.58 0.33
CA THR A 57 9.64 4.84 -0.76
C THR A 57 9.81 5.70 -2.01
N ALA A 58 8.81 6.51 -2.35
CA ALA A 58 8.80 7.34 -3.55
C ALA A 58 9.97 8.34 -3.62
N ILE A 59 10.51 8.76 -2.46
CA ILE A 59 11.63 9.71 -2.38
C ILE A 59 12.89 9.21 -3.10
N ASP A 60 13.11 7.90 -3.18
CA ASP A 60 14.31 7.31 -3.78
C ASP A 60 14.06 6.66 -5.15
N LEU A 61 12.89 6.87 -5.74
CA LEU A 61 12.54 6.33 -7.05
C LEU A 61 12.73 7.39 -8.15
N ASP A 62 12.90 6.91 -9.38
CA ASP A 62 12.77 7.79 -10.55
C ASP A 62 11.35 8.34 -10.68
N VAL A 63 11.18 9.33 -11.56
CA VAL A 63 9.91 10.04 -11.73
C VAL A 63 8.76 9.11 -12.15
N GLU A 64 9.04 8.11 -12.99
CA GLU A 64 8.02 7.20 -13.52
C GLU A 64 7.49 6.28 -12.42
N ASN A 65 8.40 5.64 -11.67
CA ASN A 65 8.05 4.76 -10.56
C ASN A 65 7.44 5.54 -9.38
N ALA A 66 7.96 6.73 -9.06
CA ALA A 66 7.37 7.58 -8.03
C ALA A 66 5.96 8.05 -8.40
N PHE A 67 5.71 8.38 -9.67
CA PHE A 67 4.38 8.73 -10.15
C PHE A 67 3.39 7.57 -10.01
N GLU A 68 3.83 6.36 -10.32
CA GLU A 68 3.00 5.17 -10.15
C GLU A 68 2.62 4.92 -8.67
N LEU A 69 3.58 5.04 -7.75
CA LEU A 69 3.28 4.99 -6.30
C LEU A 69 2.30 6.09 -5.87
N ALA A 70 2.40 7.29 -6.44
CA ALA A 70 1.48 8.39 -6.15
C ALA A 70 0.04 8.11 -6.62
N GLN A 71 -0.16 7.36 -7.71
CA GLN A 71 -1.50 6.94 -8.13
C GLN A 71 -2.11 5.95 -7.13
N ILE A 72 -1.30 5.01 -6.63
CA ILE A 72 -1.71 4.07 -5.58
C ILE A 72 -2.08 4.84 -4.30
N GLN A 73 -1.20 5.75 -3.85
CA GLN A 73 -1.42 6.65 -2.70
C GLN A 73 -2.77 7.36 -2.78
N ARG A 74 -3.11 7.89 -3.97
CA ARG A 74 -4.36 8.59 -4.23
C ARG A 74 -5.56 7.68 -4.05
N GLN A 75 -5.51 6.45 -4.57
CA GLN A 75 -6.60 5.49 -4.43
C GLN A 75 -6.76 5.04 -2.97
N LEU A 76 -5.67 4.72 -2.27
CA LEU A 76 -5.70 4.41 -0.83
C LEU A 76 -6.28 5.55 -0.01
N SER A 77 -5.98 6.80 -0.38
CA SER A 77 -6.54 7.97 0.31
C SER A 77 -8.04 8.10 0.11
N LYS A 78 -8.56 7.81 -1.10
CA LYS A 78 -10.01 7.77 -1.34
C LYS A 78 -10.68 6.68 -0.51
N TRP A 79 -10.09 5.48 -0.47
CA TRP A 79 -10.60 4.38 0.34
C TRP A 79 -10.63 4.74 1.81
N HIS A 80 -9.56 5.31 2.35
CA HIS A 80 -9.49 5.71 3.76
C HIS A 80 -10.55 6.78 4.11
N ILE A 81 -10.73 7.80 3.26
CA ILE A 81 -11.71 8.89 3.52
C ILE A 81 -13.16 8.36 3.51
N HIS A 82 -13.47 7.41 2.63
CA HIS A 82 -14.81 6.87 2.43
C HIS A 82 -14.98 5.45 2.97
N TRP A 83 -14.16 5.09 3.97
CA TRP A 83 -13.98 3.69 4.38
C TRP A 83 -15.27 2.97 4.72
N LEU A 84 -16.11 3.55 5.58
CA LEU A 84 -17.34 2.92 6.04
C LEU A 84 -18.29 2.58 4.88
N SER A 85 -18.41 3.47 3.89
CA SER A 85 -19.25 3.23 2.72
C SER A 85 -18.66 2.22 1.74
N ILE A 86 -17.33 2.21 1.59
CA ILE A 86 -16.64 1.31 0.67
C ILE A 86 -16.61 -0.11 1.24
N TRP A 87 -16.27 -0.27 2.52
CA TRP A 87 -16.14 -1.59 3.13
C TRP A 87 -17.48 -2.32 3.26
N ALA A 88 -18.59 -1.59 3.41
CA ALA A 88 -19.93 -2.18 3.49
C ALA A 88 -20.38 -2.90 2.22
N SER A 89 -19.74 -2.65 1.07
CA SER A 89 -20.13 -3.25 -0.22
C SER A 89 -19.23 -4.42 -0.61
N ASP A 90 -19.81 -5.58 -0.84
CA ASP A 90 -19.13 -6.78 -1.35
C ASP A 90 -18.35 -6.50 -2.64
N SER A 91 -18.94 -5.72 -3.56
CA SER A 91 -18.30 -5.39 -4.83
C SER A 91 -17.08 -4.51 -4.62
N SER A 92 -17.15 -3.58 -3.66
CA SER A 92 -16.03 -2.70 -3.33
C SER A 92 -14.93 -3.44 -2.58
N ARG A 93 -15.27 -4.41 -1.73
CA ARG A 93 -14.31 -5.32 -1.11
C ARG A 93 -13.57 -6.19 -2.14
N LEU A 94 -14.28 -6.69 -3.15
CA LEU A 94 -13.68 -7.40 -4.29
C LEU A 94 -12.78 -6.48 -5.13
N GLU A 95 -13.17 -5.22 -5.33
CA GLU A 95 -12.34 -4.23 -6.01
C GLU A 95 -11.04 -3.98 -5.25
N ILE A 96 -11.10 -3.77 -3.93
CA ILE A 96 -9.92 -3.64 -3.06
C ILE A 96 -9.04 -4.87 -3.23
N SER A 97 -9.61 -6.07 -3.19
CA SER A 97 -8.86 -7.32 -3.34
C SER A 97 -8.08 -7.36 -4.65
N THR A 98 -8.78 -7.09 -5.76
CA THR A 98 -8.23 -7.17 -7.13
C THR A 98 -7.16 -6.10 -7.39
N LEU A 99 -7.42 -4.85 -7.00
CA LEU A 99 -6.47 -3.75 -7.18
C LEU A 99 -5.22 -3.96 -6.33
N SER A 100 -5.38 -4.43 -5.09
CA SER A 100 -4.25 -4.71 -4.20
C SER A 100 -3.37 -5.83 -4.75
N GLN A 101 -3.96 -6.91 -5.26
CA GLN A 101 -3.21 -7.97 -5.93
C GLN A 101 -2.43 -7.47 -7.15
N THR A 102 -3.05 -6.58 -7.94
CA THR A 102 -2.42 -5.97 -9.12
C THR A 102 -1.23 -5.10 -8.71
N TRP A 103 -1.39 -4.24 -7.70
CA TRP A 103 -0.32 -3.38 -7.21
C TRP A 103 0.81 -4.16 -6.55
N ALA A 104 0.53 -5.26 -5.84
CA ALA A 104 1.57 -6.12 -5.30
C ALA A 104 2.50 -6.68 -6.39
N ASN A 105 1.91 -7.16 -7.49
CA ASN A 105 2.68 -7.66 -8.63
C ASN A 105 3.52 -6.56 -9.26
N ARG A 106 2.92 -5.38 -9.43
CA ARG A 106 3.57 -4.23 -10.04
C ARG A 106 4.73 -3.69 -9.22
N ILE A 107 4.58 -3.58 -7.90
CA ILE A 107 5.64 -3.17 -6.98
C ILE A 107 6.80 -4.17 -6.99
N ARG A 108 6.52 -5.46 -7.12
CA ARG A 108 7.57 -6.48 -7.29
C ARG A 108 8.31 -6.36 -8.61
N GLU A 109 7.62 -5.99 -9.70
CA GLU A 109 8.27 -5.70 -10.97
C GLU A 109 9.23 -4.51 -10.82
N MET A 110 8.82 -3.42 -10.16
CA MET A 110 9.71 -2.29 -9.86
C MET A 110 10.95 -2.74 -9.09
N ALA A 111 10.77 -3.57 -8.06
CA ALA A 111 11.88 -4.08 -7.25
C ALA A 111 12.88 -4.91 -8.06
N ARG A 112 12.43 -5.64 -9.09
CA ARG A 112 13.30 -6.44 -9.97
C ARG A 112 14.09 -5.60 -10.97
N VAL A 113 13.55 -4.47 -11.41
CA VAL A 113 14.23 -3.57 -12.35
C VAL A 113 15.35 -2.78 -11.64
N LEU A 114 15.22 -2.60 -10.33
CA LEU A 114 16.16 -1.82 -9.50
C LEU A 114 17.33 -2.64 -8.91
N VAL A 115 17.38 -3.96 -9.15
CA VAL A 115 18.42 -4.90 -8.66
C VAL A 115 19.24 -5.41 -9.84
#